data_AF-E7RKV5-F1
#
_entry.id   AF-E7RKV5-F1
#
_cell.length_a   1.000
_cell.length_b   1.000
_cell.length_c   1.000
_cell.angle_alpha   90.00
_cell.angle_beta   90.00
_cell.angle_gamma   90.00
#
_symmetry.space_group_name_H-M   'P 1'
#
loop_
_entity.id
_entity.type
_entity.pdbx_description
1 polymer ?
#
loop_
_entity_poly.entity_id
_entity_poly.type
_entity_poly.pdbx_seq_one_letter_code
_entity_poly.pdbx_strand_id
1 'polypeptide(L)'
;MKYMQYKGVVEREYKKSLRKIMHEICVVEGLNSSLGAKKLGVAKEIFVYWRSFYRLDRNQQVFDQTVSNLDQMKFLYLNEAKSIDLKRPLKHEGEQSLEGLEELVGRMVEYYKCVHAESDGLAKETGNLPLYEFVQELLEEYKSGRLLMEVESQKKKVQ
;
A
#
# COMPACT_ATOMS: atom_id res chain seq x y z
N MET A 1 -15.00 6.38 26.55
CA MET A 1 -13.85 7.21 26.10
C MET A 1 -13.25 7.90 27.31
N LYS A 2 -11.94 7.77 27.57
CA LYS A 2 -11.27 8.51 28.65
C LYS A 2 -11.19 10.01 28.32
N TYR A 3 -11.08 10.87 29.34
CA TYR A 3 -10.93 12.34 29.21
C TYR A 3 -12.11 13.08 28.55
N MET A 4 -13.33 12.58 28.73
CA MET A 4 -14.55 13.15 28.12
C MET A 4 -14.84 14.60 28.55
N GLN A 5 -14.36 14.98 29.73
CA GLN A 5 -14.47 16.35 30.27
C GLN A 5 -13.72 17.37 29.40
N TYR A 6 -12.52 17.02 28.94
CA TYR A 6 -11.70 17.85 28.07
C TYR A 6 -12.23 17.90 26.63
N LYS A 7 -12.84 16.79 26.16
CA LYS A 7 -13.47 16.74 24.84
C LYS A 7 -14.51 17.85 24.67
N GLY A 8 -15.43 18.00 25.62
CA GLY A 8 -16.50 19.00 25.51
C GLY A 8 -16.00 20.45 25.58
N VAL A 9 -14.85 20.70 26.22
CA VAL A 9 -14.21 22.02 26.22
C VAL A 9 -13.63 22.31 24.83
N VAL A 10 -12.81 21.39 24.31
CA VAL A 10 -12.16 21.52 23.01
C VAL A 10 -13.17 21.64 21.87
N GLU A 11 -14.23 20.83 21.87
CA GLU A 11 -15.26 20.88 20.81
C GLU A 11 -16.03 22.21 20.80
N ARG A 12 -16.25 22.82 21.97
CA ARG A 12 -16.92 24.13 22.07
C ARG A 12 -16.02 25.27 21.59
N GLU A 13 -14.75 25.24 21.97
CA GLU A 13 -13.76 26.25 21.56
C GLU A 13 -13.57 26.25 20.04
N TYR A 14 -13.42 25.07 19.44
CA TYR A 14 -13.15 24.91 18.01
C TYR A 14 -14.41 24.79 17.15
N LYS A 15 -15.61 24.71 17.75
CA LYS A 15 -16.92 24.52 17.06
C LYS A 15 -16.92 23.36 16.06
N LYS A 16 -16.16 22.30 16.35
CA LYS A 16 -15.98 21.11 15.53
C LYS A 16 -15.98 19.88 16.42
N SER A 17 -16.29 18.71 15.86
CA SER A 17 -16.11 17.46 16.60
C SER A 17 -14.63 17.19 16.85
N LEU A 18 -14.32 16.57 17.99
CA LEU A 18 -12.95 16.24 18.38
C LEU A 18 -12.27 15.38 17.32
N ARG A 19 -13.01 14.48 16.67
CA ARG A 19 -12.49 13.69 15.54
C ARG A 19 -11.98 14.57 14.40
N LYS A 20 -12.74 15.59 14.01
CA LYS A 20 -12.36 16.51 12.92
C LYS A 20 -11.15 17.36 13.32
N ILE A 21 -11.14 17.86 14.55
CA ILE A 21 -10.02 18.64 15.11
C ILE A 21 -8.73 17.80 15.13
N MET A 22 -8.81 16.58 15.66
CA MET A 22 -7.67 15.67 15.74
C MET A 22 -7.15 15.29 14.35
N HIS A 23 -8.04 15.07 13.38
CA HIS A 23 -7.66 14.81 11.99
C HIS A 23 -6.91 15.99 11.37
N GLU A 24 -7.43 17.22 11.52
CA GLU A 24 -6.77 18.42 11.02
C GLU A 24 -5.36 18.56 11.62
N ILE A 25 -5.21 18.40 12.94
CA ILE A 25 -3.93 18.54 13.63
C ILE A 25 -2.94 17.41 13.27
N CYS A 26 -3.40 16.16 13.26
CA CYS A 26 -2.49 15.00 13.10
C CYS A 26 -2.19 14.68 11.64
N VAL A 27 -3.14 14.91 10.73
CA VAL A 27 -3.06 14.46 9.33
C VAL A 27 -2.79 15.63 8.40
N VAL A 28 -3.55 16.72 8.53
CA VAL A 28 -3.41 17.87 7.62
C VAL A 28 -2.18 18.70 8.00
N GLU A 29 -2.02 18.99 9.29
CA GLU A 29 -0.91 19.81 9.79
C GLU A 29 0.33 18.99 10.17
N GLY A 30 0.19 17.67 10.33
CA GLY A 30 1.31 16.77 10.66
C GLY A 30 1.96 17.03 12.02
N LEU A 31 1.24 17.62 12.98
CA LEU A 31 1.82 17.97 14.28
C LEU A 31 2.08 16.73 15.14
N ASN A 32 3.24 16.71 15.80
CA ASN A 32 3.57 15.70 16.79
C ASN A 32 2.77 15.89 18.10
N SER A 33 2.79 14.89 18.98
CA SER A 33 1.96 14.88 20.19
C SER A 33 2.22 16.03 21.15
N SER A 34 3.44 16.58 21.19
CA SER A 34 3.76 17.72 22.06
C SER A 34 3.16 19.02 21.50
N LEU A 35 3.34 19.26 20.19
CA LEU A 35 2.81 20.46 19.53
C LEU A 35 1.29 20.44 19.44
N GLY A 36 0.69 19.28 19.12
CA GLY A 36 -0.75 19.11 19.07
C GLY A 36 -1.41 19.30 20.44
N ALA A 37 -0.81 18.77 21.50
CA ALA A 37 -1.29 18.99 22.87
C ALA A 37 -1.23 20.46 23.28
N LYS A 38 -0.12 21.15 22.96
CA LYS A 38 0.03 22.59 23.20
C LYS A 38 -1.01 23.41 22.44
N LYS A 39 -1.29 23.06 21.18
CA LYS A 39 -2.31 23.73 20.36
C LYS A 39 -3.72 23.57 20.93
N LEU A 40 -4.05 22.39 21.46
CA LEU A 40 -5.36 22.13 22.07
C LEU A 40 -5.47 22.56 23.54
N GLY A 41 -4.38 23.06 24.15
CA GLY A 41 -4.40 23.43 25.57
C GLY A 41 -4.64 22.25 26.52
N VAL A 42 -4.25 21.03 26.12
CA VAL A 42 -4.46 19.80 26.92
C VAL A 42 -3.13 19.16 27.30
N ALA A 43 -3.16 18.31 28.34
CA ALA A 43 -2.01 17.49 28.69
C ALA A 43 -1.64 16.54 27.54
N LYS A 44 -0.34 16.29 27.35
CA LYS A 44 0.18 15.44 26.26
C LYS A 44 -0.44 14.04 26.25
N GLU A 45 -0.67 13.45 27.43
CA GLU A 45 -1.27 12.11 27.56
C GLU A 45 -2.70 12.05 27.02
N ILE A 46 -3.48 13.12 27.19
CA ILE A 46 -4.84 13.24 26.65
C ILE A 46 -4.78 13.28 25.13
N PHE A 47 -3.87 14.09 24.57
CA PHE A 47 -3.67 14.17 23.13
C PHE A 47 -3.25 12.84 22.52
N VAL A 48 -2.27 12.15 23.13
CA VAL A 48 -1.80 10.83 22.71
C VAL A 48 -2.96 9.83 22.74
N TYR A 49 -3.74 9.81 23.82
CA TYR A 49 -4.90 8.93 23.93
C TYR A 49 -5.91 9.18 22.80
N TRP A 50 -6.25 10.44 22.51
CA TRP A 50 -7.17 10.76 21.43
C TRP A 50 -6.61 10.39 20.05
N ARG A 51 -5.32 10.65 19.81
CA ARG A 51 -4.65 10.30 18.55
C ARG A 51 -4.75 8.80 18.28
N SER A 52 -4.43 7.98 19.26
CA SER A 52 -4.51 6.53 19.13
C SER A 52 -5.96 6.02 19.10
N PHE A 53 -6.87 6.61 19.88
CA PHE A 53 -8.31 6.28 19.84
C PHE A 53 -8.91 6.51 18.46
N TYR A 54 -8.52 7.60 17.78
CA TYR A 54 -8.95 7.89 16.41
C TYR A 54 -8.05 7.28 15.34
N ARG A 55 -7.05 6.47 15.71
CA ARG A 55 -6.14 5.78 14.77
C ARG A 55 -5.37 6.73 13.84
N LEU A 56 -4.98 7.90 14.34
CA LEU A 56 -4.28 8.94 13.58
C LEU A 56 -2.75 8.86 13.72
N ASP A 57 -2.23 7.71 14.15
CA ASP A 57 -0.81 7.42 14.13
C ASP A 57 -0.39 7.00 12.72
N ARG A 58 0.77 7.47 12.26
CA ARG A 58 1.23 7.25 10.88
C ARG A 58 1.26 5.76 10.51
N ASN A 59 1.77 4.92 11.40
CA ASN A 59 1.82 3.47 11.18
C ASN A 59 0.41 2.87 11.09
N GLN A 60 -0.54 3.41 11.85
CA GLN A 60 -1.92 2.92 11.82
C GLN A 60 -2.62 3.32 10.52
N GLN A 61 -2.35 4.51 10.01
CA GLN A 61 -2.86 4.96 8.71
C GLN A 61 -2.29 4.13 7.56
N VAL A 62 -0.98 3.86 7.59
CA VAL A 62 -0.34 2.98 6.60
C VAL A 62 -0.97 1.59 6.68
N PHE A 63 -1.14 1.05 7.88
CA PHE A 63 -1.81 -0.25 8.06
C PHE A 63 -3.25 -0.23 7.52
N ASP A 64 -4.05 0.77 7.85
CA ASP A 64 -5.45 0.88 7.41
C ASP A 64 -5.53 0.99 5.87
N GLN A 65 -4.59 1.72 5.25
CA GLN A 65 -4.46 1.79 3.80
C GLN A 65 -4.05 0.44 3.19
N THR A 66 -3.08 -0.26 3.78
CA THR A 66 -2.65 -1.59 3.33
C THR A 66 -3.79 -2.60 3.40
N VAL A 67 -4.57 -2.61 4.49
CA VAL A 67 -5.76 -3.47 4.61
C VAL A 67 -6.78 -3.15 3.52
N SER A 68 -7.06 -1.86 3.28
CA SER A 68 -7.97 -1.46 2.19
C SER A 68 -7.48 -1.89 0.81
N ASN A 69 -6.16 -1.86 0.57
CA ASN A 69 -5.58 -2.29 -0.70
C ASN A 69 -5.68 -3.81 -0.88
N LEU A 70 -5.44 -4.58 0.19
CA LEU A 70 -5.60 -6.03 0.18
C LEU A 70 -7.04 -6.45 -0.14
N ASP A 71 -8.03 -5.76 0.42
CA ASP A 71 -9.45 -6.01 0.14
C ASP A 71 -9.80 -5.76 -1.34
N GLN A 72 -9.24 -4.71 -1.95
CA GLN A 72 -9.41 -4.42 -3.38
C GLN A 72 -8.77 -5.50 -4.26
N MET A 73 -7.54 -5.90 -3.93
CA MET A 73 -6.79 -6.92 -4.65
C MET A 73 -7.45 -8.30 -4.57
N LYS A 74 -8.05 -8.65 -3.43
CA LYS A 74 -8.79 -9.90 -3.25
C LYS A 74 -9.86 -10.09 -4.33
N PHE A 75 -10.66 -9.07 -4.62
CA PHE A 75 -11.70 -9.17 -5.65
C PHE A 75 -11.13 -9.37 -7.06
N LEU A 76 -10.06 -8.66 -7.39
CA LEU A 76 -9.38 -8.77 -8.69
C LEU A 76 -8.83 -10.18 -8.90
N TYR A 77 -8.01 -10.66 -7.96
CA TYR A 77 -7.30 -11.93 -8.13
C TYR A 77 -8.20 -13.15 -7.95
N LEU A 78 -9.29 -13.07 -7.17
CA LEU A 78 -10.29 -14.15 -7.12
C LEU A 78 -10.94 -14.43 -8.47
N ASN A 79 -11.09 -13.41 -9.32
CA ASN A 79 -11.67 -13.58 -10.66
C ASN A 79 -10.62 -14.07 -11.64
N GLU A 80 -9.41 -13.51 -11.61
CA GLU A 80 -8.32 -13.92 -12.49
C GLU A 80 -7.85 -15.36 -12.20
N ALA A 81 -7.79 -15.76 -10.93
CA ALA A 81 -7.36 -17.11 -10.53
C ALA A 81 -8.24 -18.23 -11.09
N LYS A 82 -9.52 -17.97 -11.37
CA LYS A 82 -10.46 -18.98 -11.89
C LYS A 82 -10.12 -19.44 -13.31
N SER A 83 -9.46 -18.60 -14.11
CA SER A 83 -9.09 -18.94 -15.49
C SER A 83 -7.64 -19.40 -15.64
N ILE A 84 -6.88 -19.47 -14.54
CA ILE A 84 -5.46 -19.87 -14.57
C ILE A 84 -5.34 -21.40 -14.57
N ASP A 85 -4.68 -21.93 -15.58
CA ASP A 85 -4.20 -23.32 -15.60
C ASP A 85 -2.71 -23.37 -15.25
N LEU A 86 -2.40 -23.73 -14.00
CA LEU A 86 -1.02 -23.91 -13.55
C LEU A 86 -0.36 -25.16 -14.15
N LYS A 87 -1.12 -26.12 -14.69
CA LYS A 87 -0.58 -27.37 -15.25
C LYS A 87 -0.18 -27.26 -16.72
N ARG A 88 -0.43 -26.14 -17.40
CA ARG A 88 -0.02 -25.98 -18.80
C ARG A 88 1.51 -26.18 -18.96
N PRO A 89 1.97 -26.90 -19.99
CA PRO A 89 3.40 -27.10 -20.22
C PRO A 89 4.09 -25.78 -20.56
N LEU A 90 5.39 -25.67 -20.21
CA LEU A 90 6.25 -24.58 -20.62
C LEU A 90 6.65 -24.76 -22.09
N LYS A 91 6.72 -23.66 -22.84
CA LYS A 91 7.15 -23.66 -24.25
C LYS A 91 8.66 -23.49 -24.39
N HIS A 92 9.30 -22.82 -23.45
CA HIS A 92 10.70 -22.39 -23.53
C HIS A 92 11.62 -23.06 -22.49
N GLU A 93 11.25 -24.26 -22.00
CA GLU A 93 11.97 -24.96 -20.91
C GLU A 93 13.44 -25.29 -21.24
N GLY A 94 13.77 -25.49 -22.51
CA GLY A 94 15.10 -25.89 -22.98
C GLY A 94 16.04 -24.73 -23.33
N GLU A 95 15.62 -23.47 -23.14
CA GLU A 95 16.38 -22.31 -23.59
C GLU A 95 16.54 -21.24 -22.50
N GLN A 96 17.65 -20.49 -22.58
CA GLN A 96 17.89 -19.30 -21.76
C GLN A 96 17.68 -18.05 -22.62
N SER A 97 16.43 -17.85 -23.05
CA SER A 97 16.01 -16.73 -23.89
C SER A 97 15.22 -15.70 -23.08
N LEU A 98 15.00 -14.51 -23.67
CA LEU A 98 14.15 -13.48 -23.07
C LEU A 98 12.68 -13.94 -23.03
N GLU A 99 12.26 -14.66 -24.07
CA GLU A 99 10.94 -15.29 -24.18
C GLU A 99 10.73 -16.33 -23.08
N GLY A 100 11.76 -17.12 -22.77
CA GLY A 100 11.73 -18.06 -21.65
C GLY A 100 11.65 -17.35 -20.29
N LEU A 101 12.41 -16.27 -20.08
CA LEU A 101 12.31 -15.47 -18.86
C LEU A 101 10.90 -14.89 -18.69
N GLU A 102 10.32 -14.33 -19.74
CA GLU A 102 8.97 -13.78 -19.74
C GLU A 102 7.91 -14.84 -19.44
N GLU A 103 8.01 -16.03 -20.05
CA GLU A 103 7.14 -17.15 -19.74
C GLU A 103 7.21 -17.47 -18.24
N LEU A 104 8.41 -17.67 -17.70
CA LEU A 104 8.61 -18.01 -16.28
C LEU A 104 8.07 -16.92 -15.35
N VAL A 105 8.32 -15.63 -15.65
CA VAL A 105 7.76 -14.51 -14.88
C VAL A 105 6.24 -14.55 -14.90
N GLY A 106 5.63 -14.74 -16.08
CA GLY A 106 4.18 -14.88 -16.23
C GLY A 106 3.61 -16.05 -15.41
N ARG A 107 4.29 -17.21 -15.38
CA ARG A 107 3.87 -18.36 -14.56
C ARG A 107 3.94 -18.05 -13.07
N MET A 108 4.95 -17.32 -12.62
CA MET A 108 5.08 -16.93 -11.22
C MET A 108 4.00 -15.92 -10.82
N VAL A 109 3.69 -14.95 -11.68
CA VAL A 109 2.56 -14.02 -11.47
C VAL A 109 1.26 -14.82 -11.31
N GLU A 110 0.98 -15.74 -12.23
CA GLU A 110 -0.20 -16.60 -12.18
C GLU A 110 -0.28 -17.42 -10.87
N TYR A 111 0.83 -18.06 -10.49
CA TYR A 111 0.93 -18.81 -9.25
C TYR A 111 0.62 -17.94 -8.03
N TYR A 112 1.24 -16.77 -7.91
CA TYR A 112 1.00 -15.91 -6.74
C TYR A 112 -0.39 -15.27 -6.73
N LYS A 113 -1.03 -15.06 -7.89
CA LYS A 113 -2.45 -14.69 -7.96
C LYS A 113 -3.35 -15.78 -7.37
N CYS A 114 -3.08 -17.05 -7.68
CA CYS A 114 -3.77 -18.17 -7.04
C CYS A 114 -3.53 -18.21 -5.52
N VAL A 115 -2.27 -18.11 -5.08
CA VAL A 115 -1.95 -18.09 -3.63
C VAL A 115 -2.63 -16.91 -2.93
N HIS A 116 -2.65 -15.73 -3.55
CA HIS A 116 -3.34 -14.57 -3.00
C HIS A 116 -4.85 -14.81 -2.89
N ALA A 117 -5.47 -15.40 -3.91
CA ALA A 117 -6.90 -15.71 -3.90
C ALA A 117 -7.27 -16.77 -2.84
N GLU A 118 -6.43 -17.78 -2.63
CA GLU A 118 -6.65 -18.86 -1.66
C GLU A 118 -6.40 -18.43 -0.21
N SER A 119 -5.43 -17.54 0.00
CA SER A 119 -5.00 -17.08 1.34
C SER A 119 -5.61 -15.75 1.78
N ASP A 120 -6.51 -15.17 0.98
CA ASP A 120 -7.02 -13.81 1.18
C ASP A 120 -5.90 -12.76 1.29
N GLY A 121 -4.80 -12.96 0.57
CA GLY A 121 -3.64 -12.06 0.60
C GLY A 121 -2.73 -12.20 1.83
N LEU A 122 -3.07 -13.08 2.79
CA LEU A 122 -2.38 -13.17 4.08
C LEU A 122 -1.17 -14.11 4.10
N ALA A 123 -1.01 -14.98 3.09
CA ALA A 123 0.16 -15.85 3.01
C ALA A 123 1.43 -15.01 2.76
N LYS A 124 2.57 -15.39 3.32
CA LYS A 124 3.83 -14.64 3.20
C LYS A 124 4.27 -14.50 1.74
N GLU A 125 3.98 -15.52 0.96
CA GLU A 125 4.28 -15.68 -0.45
C GLU A 125 3.57 -14.65 -1.33
N THR A 126 2.43 -14.11 -0.90
CA THR A 126 1.70 -13.07 -1.66
C THR A 126 2.51 -11.79 -1.79
N GLY A 127 3.45 -11.55 -0.87
CA GLY A 127 4.40 -10.43 -0.93
C GLY A 127 5.33 -10.49 -2.14
N ASN A 128 5.46 -11.65 -2.81
CA ASN A 128 6.23 -11.77 -4.04
C ASN A 128 5.45 -11.34 -5.28
N LEU A 129 4.11 -11.31 -5.24
CA LEU A 129 3.29 -10.97 -6.42
C LEU A 129 3.66 -9.60 -7.02
N PRO A 130 3.76 -8.50 -6.23
CA PRO A 130 4.14 -7.20 -6.77
C PRO A 130 5.55 -7.18 -7.37
N LEU A 131 6.46 -8.03 -6.87
CA LEU A 131 7.82 -8.13 -7.41
C LEU A 131 7.81 -8.74 -8.81
N TYR A 132 7.03 -9.81 -9.02
CA TYR A 132 6.93 -10.46 -10.32
C TYR A 132 6.10 -9.64 -11.32
N GLU A 133 5.04 -8.96 -10.87
CA GLU A 133 4.29 -8.01 -11.71
C GLU A 133 5.19 -6.85 -12.16
N PHE A 134 6.04 -6.30 -11.28
CA PHE A 134 7.03 -5.30 -11.66
C PHE A 134 8.03 -5.80 -12.70
N VAL A 135 8.54 -7.03 -12.56
CA VAL A 135 9.44 -7.61 -13.57
C VAL A 135 8.71 -7.79 -14.91
N GLN A 136 7.44 -8.20 -14.88
CA GLN A 136 6.62 -8.31 -16.08
C GLN A 136 6.45 -6.96 -16.79
N GLU A 137 6.17 -5.90 -16.03
CA GLU A 137 6.11 -4.52 -16.57
C GLU A 137 7.45 -4.09 -17.17
N LEU A 138 8.57 -4.38 -16.52
CA LEU A 138 9.91 -4.06 -17.03
C LEU A 138 10.21 -4.76 -18.36
N LEU A 139 9.78 -6.02 -18.51
CA LEU A 139 9.92 -6.77 -19.76
C LEU A 139 9.07 -6.13 -20.88
N GLU A 140 7.86 -5.69 -20.59
CA GLU A 140 7.01 -4.96 -21.54
C GLU A 140 7.60 -3.60 -21.91
N GLU A 141 8.16 -2.87 -20.95
CA GLU A 141 8.86 -1.61 -21.20
C GLU A 141 10.11 -1.78 -22.06
N TYR A 142 10.84 -2.87 -21.86
CA TYR A 142 11.96 -3.24 -22.70
C TYR A 142 11.52 -3.52 -24.15
N LYS A 143 10.51 -4.39 -24.33
CA LYS A 143 9.97 -4.75 -25.65
C LYS A 143 9.37 -3.57 -26.41
N SER A 144 8.71 -2.67 -25.70
CA SER A 144 8.13 -1.45 -26.28
C SER A 144 9.16 -0.36 -26.58
N GLY A 145 10.43 -0.55 -26.18
CA GLY A 145 11.49 0.44 -26.34
C GLY A 145 11.43 1.62 -25.36
N ARG A 146 10.42 1.66 -24.48
CA ARG A 146 10.26 2.72 -23.46
C ARG A 146 11.46 2.77 -22.53
N LEU A 147 11.99 1.62 -22.14
CA LEU A 147 13.16 1.54 -21.26
C LEU A 147 14.40 2.19 -21.90
N LEU A 148 14.58 2.05 -23.22
CA LEU A 148 15.66 2.71 -23.95
C LEU A 148 15.48 4.24 -23.94
N MET A 149 14.27 4.72 -24.21
CA MET A 149 13.95 6.15 -24.18
C MET A 149 14.21 6.77 -22.80
N GLU A 150 13.89 6.04 -21.73
CA GLU A 150 14.15 6.50 -20.37
C GLU A 150 15.66 6.61 -20.12
N VAL A 151 16.44 5.59 -20.47
CA VAL A 151 17.92 5.62 -20.32
C VAL A 151 18.51 6.80 -21.10
N GLU A 152 18.06 7.07 -22.32
CA GLU A 152 18.51 8.21 -23.13
C GLU A 152 18.14 9.57 -22.51
N SER A 153 16.94 9.67 -21.96
CA SER A 153 16.46 10.86 -21.25
C SER A 153 17.31 11.17 -20.01
N GLN A 154 17.65 10.15 -19.22
CA GLN A 154 18.50 10.31 -18.04
C GLN A 154 19.93 10.71 -18.44
N LYS A 155 20.50 10.12 -19.50
CA LYS A 155 21.82 10.53 -20.02
C LYS A 155 21.86 12.03 -20.35
N LYS A 156 20.81 12.56 -21.00
CA LYS A 156 20.69 13.99 -21.34
C LYS A 156 20.57 14.92 -20.13
N LYS A 157 20.07 14.44 -18.99
CA LYS A 157 19.96 15.25 -17.75
C LYS A 157 21.26 15.35 -16.97
N VAL A 158 22.17 14.41 -17.17
CA VAL A 158 23.46 14.34 -16.48
C VAL A 158 24.58 15.03 -17.29
N GLN A 159 24.36 15.30 -18.58
CA GLN A 159 25.21 16.14 -19.43
C GLN A 159 24.83 17.62 -19.31
#